data_AF-A0A4S2KYK5-F1
#
_entry.id   AF-A0A4S2KYK5-F1
#
_cell.length_a   1.000
_cell.length_b   1.000
_cell.length_c   1.000
_cell.angle_alpha   90.00
_cell.angle_beta   90.00
_cell.angle_gamma   90.00
#
_symmetry.space_group_name_H-M   'P 1'
#
loop_
_entity.id
_entity.type
_entity.pdbx_description
1 polymer ?
#
loop_
_entity_poly.entity_id
_entity_poly.type
_entity_poly.pdbx_seq_one_letter_code
_entity_poly.pdbx_strand_id
1 'polypeptide(L)'
;MRLLILDTPDEVADWCAKYVMKRILEFSPSETRYFVLGLPTGSTPLNMYKRLVEFYKAGQLSFRYVKTFNMDEYVGLPQNHPESYHYYMYHNLFKHIDILPENAHILDGNAPDLEAECARFEEEIKRAGGVHLFIGGIGPDGHIAFNEPGSSLVSRTRLKTLAKETIVANARFFDNDLTQKPAWVKRTVGL
;
A
#
# COMPACT_ATOMS: atom_id res chain seq x y z
N MET A 1 -22.48 1.62 -0.59
CA MET A 1 -21.37 2.61 -0.64
C MET A 1 -21.70 3.75 0.31
N ARG A 2 -20.71 4.31 1.01
CA ARG A 2 -20.85 5.55 1.80
C ARG A 2 -19.89 6.59 1.23
N LEU A 3 -20.37 7.80 0.99
CA LEU A 3 -19.55 8.94 0.60
C LEU A 3 -19.50 9.91 1.78
N LEU A 4 -18.29 10.28 2.19
CA LEU A 4 -18.06 11.28 3.23
C LEU A 4 -17.35 12.45 2.57
N ILE A 5 -17.96 13.62 2.68
CA ILE A 5 -17.44 14.88 2.16
C ILE A 5 -16.99 15.68 3.38
N LEU A 6 -15.72 16.05 3.39
CA LEU A 6 -15.07 16.80 4.46
C LEU A 6 -14.38 18.00 3.84
N ASP A 7 -14.13 19.03 4.64
CA ASP A 7 -13.76 20.34 4.10
C ASP A 7 -12.28 20.39 3.70
N THR A 8 -11.43 19.60 4.37
CA THR A 8 -9.98 19.63 4.17
C THR A 8 -9.37 18.23 3.99
N PRO A 9 -8.21 18.11 3.30
CA PRO A 9 -7.47 16.85 3.22
C PRO A 9 -7.06 16.28 4.59
N ASP A 10 -6.80 17.16 5.57
CA ASP A 10 -6.44 16.74 6.92
C ASP A 10 -7.63 16.14 7.67
N GLU A 11 -8.84 16.66 7.50
CA GLU A 11 -10.04 16.03 8.04
C GLU A 11 -10.28 14.64 7.44
N VAL A 12 -10.02 14.47 6.14
CA VAL A 12 -10.08 13.15 5.47
C VAL A 12 -9.04 12.20 6.08
N ALA A 13 -7.80 12.67 6.25
CA ALA A 13 -6.74 11.88 6.86
C ALA A 13 -7.08 11.46 8.30
N ASP A 14 -7.58 12.39 9.11
CA ASP A 14 -8.01 12.16 10.49
C ASP A 14 -9.16 11.16 10.55
N TRP A 15 -10.15 11.30 9.67
CA TRP A 15 -11.28 10.39 9.60
C TRP A 15 -10.83 8.97 9.21
N CYS A 16 -10.00 8.84 8.18
CA CYS A 16 -9.46 7.57 7.72
C CYS A 16 -8.63 6.89 8.81
N ALA A 17 -7.75 7.63 9.50
CA ALA A 17 -6.93 7.07 10.57
C ALA A 17 -7.79 6.60 11.76
N LYS A 18 -8.79 7.39 12.17
CA LYS A 18 -9.76 7.00 13.20
C LYS A 18 -10.56 5.77 12.78
N TYR A 19 -10.93 5.66 11.50
CA TYR A 19 -11.64 4.51 10.98
C TYR A 19 -10.78 3.24 11.00
N VAL A 20 -9.52 3.32 10.58
CA VAL A 20 -8.55 2.21 10.67
C VAL A 20 -8.36 1.78 12.13
N MET A 21 -8.10 2.72 13.04
CA MET A 21 -7.97 2.44 14.47
C MET A 21 -9.24 1.75 15.00
N LYS A 22 -10.42 2.31 14.72
CA LYS A 22 -11.70 1.73 15.12
C LYS A 22 -11.84 0.29 14.63
N ARG A 23 -11.53 0.00 13.36
CA ARG A 23 -11.66 -1.35 12.80
C ARG A 23 -10.70 -2.36 13.45
N ILE A 24 -9.46 -1.95 13.72
CA ILE A 24 -8.49 -2.80 14.40
C ILE A 24 -8.96 -3.08 15.84
N LEU A 25 -9.39 -2.05 16.57
CA LEU A 25 -9.87 -2.20 17.95
C LEU A 25 -11.16 -3.02 18.06
N GLU A 26 -12.13 -2.83 17.15
CA GLU A 26 -13.36 -3.64 17.11
C GLU A 26 -13.08 -5.12 16.80
N PHE A 27 -12.05 -5.39 16.00
CA PHE A 27 -11.66 -6.75 15.67
C PHE A 27 -10.96 -7.46 16.83
N SER A 28 -10.27 -6.71 17.70
CA SER A 28 -9.47 -7.22 18.84
C SER A 28 -8.46 -8.29 18.41
N PRO A 29 -7.44 -7.94 17.61
CA PRO A 29 -6.47 -8.91 17.11
C PRO A 29 -5.60 -9.48 18.23
N SER A 30 -5.18 -10.72 18.05
CA SER A 30 -4.37 -11.48 19.01
C SER A 30 -3.37 -12.38 18.26
N GLU A 31 -2.51 -13.07 19.01
CA GLU A 31 -1.50 -13.98 18.46
C GLU A 31 -2.06 -15.07 17.54
N THR A 32 -3.31 -15.49 17.77
CA THR A 32 -3.99 -16.51 16.95
C THR A 32 -4.98 -15.91 15.95
N ARG A 33 -5.14 -14.58 15.92
CA ARG A 33 -6.13 -13.88 15.12
C ARG A 33 -5.63 -12.51 14.68
N TYR A 34 -5.00 -12.47 13.52
CA TYR A 34 -4.43 -11.24 12.96
C TYR A 34 -5.48 -10.39 12.24
N PHE A 35 -5.38 -9.07 12.39
CA PHE A 35 -6.09 -8.14 11.53
C PHE A 35 -5.28 -7.92 10.25
N VAL A 36 -5.91 -8.10 9.09
CA VAL A 36 -5.25 -7.97 7.78
C VAL A 36 -5.64 -6.65 7.13
N LEU A 37 -4.65 -5.77 6.92
CA LEU A 37 -4.82 -4.40 6.46
C LEU A 37 -4.11 -4.17 5.11
N GLY A 38 -4.86 -3.77 4.08
CA GLY A 38 -4.29 -3.34 2.80
C GLY A 38 -3.92 -1.85 2.82
N LEU A 39 -2.73 -1.50 2.34
CA LEU A 39 -2.17 -0.14 2.43
C LEU A 39 -1.73 0.44 1.07
N PRO A 40 -1.99 1.72 0.79
CA PRO A 40 -1.52 2.40 -0.42
C PRO A 40 -0.24 3.21 -0.15
N THR A 41 0.44 3.62 -1.22
CA THR A 41 1.50 4.64 -1.15
C THR A 41 1.03 5.97 -1.75
N GLY A 42 1.94 6.90 -2.03
CA GLY A 42 1.64 8.21 -2.61
C GLY A 42 1.31 9.28 -1.57
N SER A 43 1.08 10.51 -2.02
CA SER A 43 0.92 11.66 -1.11
C SER A 43 -0.36 11.63 -0.29
N THR A 44 -1.45 11.11 -0.83
CA THR A 44 -2.78 11.07 -0.20
C THR A 44 -2.79 10.42 1.20
N PRO A 45 -2.23 9.22 1.42
CA PRO A 45 -2.24 8.58 2.74
C PRO A 45 -1.23 9.14 3.76
N LEU A 46 -0.34 10.08 3.39
CA LEU A 46 0.75 10.51 4.28
C LEU A 46 0.27 11.04 5.64
N ASN A 47 -0.73 11.91 5.64
CA ASN A 47 -1.24 12.47 6.90
C ASN A 47 -2.00 11.42 7.71
N MET A 48 -2.66 10.45 7.06
CA MET A 48 -3.26 9.30 7.75
C MET A 48 -2.17 8.48 8.47
N TYR A 49 -1.02 8.22 7.83
CA TYR A 49 0.08 7.51 8.47
C TYR A 49 0.64 8.25 9.68
N LYS A 50 0.80 9.58 9.59
CA LYS A 50 1.21 10.40 10.75
C LYS A 50 0.25 10.22 11.92
N ARG A 51 -1.07 10.25 11.68
CA ARG A 51 -2.09 10.02 12.73
C ARG A 51 -2.05 8.61 13.32
N LEU A 52 -1.85 7.59 12.49
CA LEU A 52 -1.71 6.20 12.98
C LEU A 52 -0.49 6.05 13.91
N VAL A 53 0.62 6.72 13.58
CA VAL A 53 1.81 6.77 14.44
C VAL A 53 1.51 7.53 15.74
N GLU A 54 0.76 8.64 15.69
CA GLU A 54 0.33 9.37 16.89
C GLU A 54 -0.53 8.48 17.79
N PHE A 55 -1.49 7.73 17.25
CA PHE A 55 -2.33 6.81 18.02
C PHE A 55 -1.52 5.69 18.68
N TYR A 56 -0.54 5.13 17.96
CA TYR A 56 0.39 4.16 18.54
C TYR A 56 1.20 4.75 19.69
N LYS A 57 1.85 5.91 19.48
CA LYS A 57 2.65 6.57 20.50
C LYS A 57 1.83 7.00 21.73
N ALA A 58 0.55 7.27 21.55
CA ALA A 58 -0.39 7.57 22.63
C ALA A 58 -0.94 6.31 23.34
N GLY A 59 -0.53 5.10 22.95
CA GLY A 59 -0.98 3.83 23.54
C GLY A 59 -2.41 3.45 23.16
N GLN A 60 -2.99 4.06 22.13
CA GLN A 60 -4.38 3.85 21.70
C GLN A 60 -4.53 2.75 20.64
N LEU A 61 -3.43 2.39 19.97
CA LEU A 61 -3.40 1.44 18.87
C LEU A 61 -2.12 0.61 18.92
N SER A 62 -2.21 -0.67 18.61
CA SER A 62 -1.04 -1.56 18.43
C SER A 62 -1.18 -2.29 17.10
N PHE A 63 -0.04 -2.47 16.44
CA PHE A 63 0.13 -3.19 15.18
C PHE A 63 0.80 -4.55 15.38
N ARG A 64 1.04 -4.97 16.64
CA ARG A 64 1.70 -6.23 16.98
C ARG A 64 1.06 -7.45 16.30
N TYR A 65 -0.28 -7.45 16.22
CA TYR A 65 -1.08 -8.51 15.62
C TYR A 65 -1.80 -8.04 14.34
N VAL A 66 -1.17 -7.13 13.60
CA VAL A 66 -1.64 -6.65 12.30
C VAL A 66 -0.71 -7.19 11.21
N LYS A 67 -1.28 -7.75 10.15
CA LYS A 67 -0.58 -8.08 8.90
C LYS A 67 -0.94 -7.06 7.84
N THR A 68 0.05 -6.47 7.18
CA THR A 68 -0.18 -5.47 6.13
C THR A 68 0.17 -6.00 4.76
N PHE A 69 -0.63 -5.64 3.74
CA PHE A 69 -0.33 -5.92 2.34
C PHE A 69 -0.37 -4.63 1.53
N ASN A 70 0.75 -4.23 0.95
CA ASN A 70 0.78 -3.07 0.07
C ASN A 70 0.23 -3.39 -1.32
N MET A 71 -0.30 -2.35 -1.97
CA MET A 71 -0.91 -2.47 -3.30
C MET A 71 0.07 -2.87 -4.40
N ASP A 72 1.29 -2.37 -4.35
CA ASP A 72 2.19 -2.36 -5.50
C ASP A 72 3.65 -2.14 -5.12
N GLU A 73 4.56 -2.37 -6.09
CA GLU A 73 5.99 -2.03 -6.03
C GLU A 73 6.56 -1.86 -7.45
N TYR A 74 7.59 -1.04 -7.60
CA TYR A 74 8.37 -0.89 -8.82
C TYR A 74 9.20 -2.15 -9.12
N VAL A 75 9.23 -2.57 -10.38
CA VAL A 75 10.13 -3.66 -10.81
C VAL A 75 11.54 -3.12 -11.04
N GLY A 76 12.57 -3.82 -10.57
CA GLY A 76 13.96 -3.46 -10.84
C GLY A 76 14.52 -2.29 -10.02
N LEU A 77 13.75 -1.76 -9.06
CA LEU A 77 14.19 -0.71 -8.16
C LEU A 77 14.71 -1.31 -6.85
N PRO A 78 15.93 -0.98 -6.38
CA PRO A 78 16.45 -1.50 -5.12
C PRO A 78 15.53 -1.15 -3.94
N GLN A 79 15.34 -2.07 -3.00
CA GLN A 79 14.44 -1.83 -1.85
C GLN A 79 14.87 -0.63 -0.99
N ASN A 80 16.16 -0.32 -0.93
CA ASN A 80 16.69 0.83 -0.20
C ASN A 80 16.69 2.13 -1.02
N HIS A 81 16.26 2.10 -2.29
CA HIS A 81 16.13 3.30 -3.10
C HIS A 81 15.07 4.24 -2.49
N PRO A 82 15.31 5.55 -2.38
CA PRO A 82 14.37 6.49 -1.74
C PRO A 82 12.94 6.48 -2.31
N GLU A 83 12.83 6.19 -3.61
CA GLU A 83 11.55 6.12 -4.33
C GLU A 83 10.91 4.72 -4.38
N SER A 84 11.54 3.70 -3.78
CA SER A 84 10.89 2.39 -3.66
C SER A 84 9.73 2.46 -2.67
N TYR A 85 8.70 1.64 -2.89
CA TYR A 85 7.58 1.60 -1.96
C TYR A 85 7.94 0.88 -0.65
N HIS A 86 8.91 -0.02 -0.69
CA HIS A 86 9.62 -0.51 0.49
C HIS A 86 10.19 0.63 1.36
N TYR A 87 11.00 1.51 0.76
CA TYR A 87 11.60 2.63 1.46
C TYR A 87 10.52 3.58 1.97
N TYR A 88 9.55 3.91 1.12
CA TYR A 88 8.42 4.78 1.46
C TYR A 88 7.65 4.27 2.70
N MET A 89 7.24 3.00 2.72
CA MET A 89 6.45 2.45 3.82
C MET A 89 7.26 2.34 5.10
N TYR A 90 8.53 1.93 4.99
CA TYR A 90 9.42 1.90 6.14
C TYR A 90 9.60 3.29 6.77
N HIS A 91 9.82 4.31 5.94
CA HIS A 91 10.09 5.67 6.41
C HIS A 91 8.86 6.40 6.96
N ASN A 92 7.68 6.14 6.40
CA ASN A 92 6.45 6.86 6.76
C ASN A 92 5.60 6.14 7.80
N LEU A 93 5.72 4.81 7.96
CA LEU A 93 4.89 4.04 8.88
C LEU A 93 5.68 2.99 9.68
N PHE A 94 6.24 1.98 9.02
CA PHE A 94 6.62 0.73 9.71
C PHE A 94 7.70 0.89 10.77
N LYS A 95 8.67 1.80 10.59
CA LYS A 95 9.72 2.05 11.61
C LYS A 95 9.23 2.80 12.85
N HIS A 96 7.99 3.30 12.85
CA HIS A 96 7.44 4.17 13.90
C HIS A 96 6.35 3.48 14.75
N ILE A 97 6.04 2.22 14.45
CA ILE A 97 5.00 1.41 15.10
C ILE A 97 5.57 0.05 15.51
N ASP A 98 4.82 -0.72 16.30
CA ASP A 98 5.20 -2.05 16.81
C ASP A 98 4.85 -3.22 15.86
N ILE A 99 4.72 -2.95 14.56
CA ILE A 99 4.52 -4.02 13.57
C ILE A 99 5.76 -4.90 13.49
N LEU A 100 5.55 -6.21 13.42
CA LEU A 100 6.63 -7.16 13.20
C LEU A 100 7.02 -7.19 11.71
N PRO A 101 8.31 -7.19 11.35
CA PRO A 101 8.75 -7.19 9.96
C PRO A 101 8.14 -8.32 9.12
N GLU A 102 7.98 -9.52 9.67
CA GLU A 102 7.37 -10.68 9.02
C GLU A 102 5.87 -10.51 8.72
N ASN A 103 5.22 -9.52 9.33
CA ASN A 103 3.83 -9.17 9.09
C ASN A 103 3.67 -7.99 8.13
N ALA A 104 4.77 -7.40 7.63
CA ALA A 104 4.75 -6.27 6.70
C ALA A 104 5.04 -6.74 5.26
N HIS A 105 3.99 -7.06 4.50
CA HIS A 105 4.11 -7.62 3.15
C HIS A 105 4.06 -6.52 2.07
N ILE A 106 5.14 -6.44 1.29
CA ILE A 106 5.24 -5.64 0.07
C ILE A 106 5.73 -6.58 -1.05
N LEU A 107 5.26 -6.37 -2.28
CA LEU A 107 5.68 -7.15 -3.45
C LEU A 107 7.18 -6.96 -3.70
N ASP A 108 7.94 -8.05 -3.90
CA ASP A 108 9.40 -7.92 -4.08
C ASP A 108 9.80 -7.48 -5.48
N GLY A 109 10.00 -6.17 -5.66
CA GLY A 109 10.55 -5.45 -6.82
C GLY A 109 11.51 -6.24 -7.74
N ASN A 110 12.37 -7.06 -7.15
CA ASN A 110 13.53 -7.66 -7.79
C ASN A 110 13.53 -9.19 -7.74
N ALA A 111 12.38 -9.82 -7.46
CA ALA A 111 12.25 -11.27 -7.47
C ALA A 111 12.71 -11.87 -8.82
N PRO A 112 13.42 -13.02 -8.81
CA PRO A 112 13.94 -13.65 -10.02
C PRO A 112 12.84 -14.12 -10.98
N ASP A 113 11.68 -14.50 -10.41
CA ASP A 113 10.46 -14.82 -11.15
C ASP A 113 9.32 -13.93 -10.64
N LEU A 114 8.96 -12.94 -11.47
CA LEU A 114 7.96 -11.92 -11.12
C LEU A 114 6.53 -12.46 -11.13
N GLU A 115 6.24 -13.49 -11.93
CA GLU A 115 4.91 -14.13 -11.97
C GLU A 115 4.72 -15.03 -10.74
N ALA A 116 5.75 -15.81 -10.39
CA ALA A 116 5.75 -16.60 -9.17
C ALA A 116 5.60 -15.72 -7.92
N GLU A 117 6.21 -14.52 -7.91
CA GLU A 117 6.05 -13.55 -6.82
C GLU A 117 4.61 -13.03 -6.71
N CYS A 118 3.93 -12.75 -7.83
CA CYS A 118 2.52 -12.37 -7.82
C CYS A 118 1.64 -13.49 -7.24
N ALA A 119 1.89 -14.74 -7.65
CA ALA A 119 1.16 -15.90 -7.14
C ALA A 119 1.44 -16.14 -5.64
N ARG A 120 2.68 -15.97 -5.19
CA ARG A 120 3.08 -16.03 -3.78
C ARG A 120 2.31 -14.99 -2.97
N PHE A 121 2.24 -13.75 -3.45
CA PHE A 121 1.57 -12.67 -2.73
C PHE A 121 0.07 -12.91 -2.55
N GLU A 122 -0.62 -13.39 -3.59
CA GLU A 122 -2.04 -13.81 -3.51
C GLU A 122 -2.24 -14.96 -2.52
N GLU A 123 -1.31 -15.91 -2.49
CA GLU A 123 -1.35 -17.04 -1.55
C GLU A 123 -1.11 -16.58 -0.11
N GLU A 124 -0.22 -15.60 0.13
CA GLU A 124 -0.03 -15.02 1.46
C GLU A 124 -1.28 -14.29 1.97
N ILE A 125 -1.98 -13.55 1.10
CA ILE A 125 -3.26 -12.92 1.43
C ILE A 125 -4.28 -13.98 1.84
N LYS A 126 -4.38 -15.09 1.09
CA LYS A 126 -5.29 -16.21 1.42
C LYS A 126 -4.92 -16.87 2.75
N ARG A 127 -3.63 -17.14 2.98
CA ARG A 127 -3.14 -17.74 4.24
C ARG A 127 -3.36 -16.82 5.44
N ALA A 128 -3.37 -15.51 5.23
CA ALA A 128 -3.73 -14.55 6.26
C ALA A 128 -5.24 -14.49 6.57
N GLY A 129 -6.07 -15.22 5.81
CA GLY A 129 -7.53 -15.25 5.97
C GLY A 129 -8.28 -14.22 5.13
N GLY A 130 -7.59 -13.53 4.21
CA GLY A 130 -8.15 -12.44 3.41
C GLY A 130 -8.03 -11.06 4.08
N VAL A 131 -8.17 -10.00 3.28
CA VAL A 131 -8.04 -8.61 3.74
C VAL A 131 -9.33 -8.15 4.44
N HIS A 132 -9.22 -7.63 5.66
CA HIS A 132 -10.35 -7.13 6.44
C HIS A 132 -10.71 -5.68 6.07
N LEU A 133 -9.69 -4.88 5.78
CA LEU A 133 -9.81 -3.49 5.37
C LEU A 133 -8.71 -3.19 4.37
N PHE A 134 -9.06 -2.70 3.18
CA PHE A 134 -8.11 -2.21 2.20
C PHE A 134 -8.30 -0.70 2.03
N ILE A 135 -7.27 0.08 2.35
CA ILE A 135 -7.25 1.52 2.10
C ILE A 135 -6.63 1.78 0.74
N GLY A 136 -7.28 2.60 -0.09
CA GLY A 136 -6.80 2.94 -1.42
C GLY A 136 -6.93 4.43 -1.71
N GLY A 137 -6.06 4.92 -2.60
CA GLY A 137 -6.24 6.20 -3.29
C GLY A 137 -6.88 5.98 -4.67
N ILE A 138 -7.37 7.07 -5.26
CA ILE A 138 -7.82 7.09 -6.66
C ILE A 138 -6.96 8.07 -7.46
N GLY A 139 -6.57 7.66 -8.66
CA GLY A 139 -5.91 8.51 -9.64
C GLY A 139 -6.88 9.47 -10.33
N PRO A 140 -6.38 10.52 -11.02
CA PRO A 140 -7.21 11.47 -11.76
C PRO A 140 -7.97 10.84 -12.94
N ASP A 141 -7.51 9.69 -13.44
CA ASP A 141 -8.15 8.86 -14.46
C ASP A 141 -9.05 7.75 -13.87
N GLY A 142 -9.23 7.73 -12.54
CA GLY A 142 -10.02 6.75 -11.81
C GLY A 142 -9.29 5.45 -11.45
N HIS A 143 -7.98 5.33 -11.70
CA HIS A 143 -7.26 4.10 -11.33
C HIS A 143 -7.18 3.89 -9.82
N ILE A 144 -7.12 2.63 -9.40
CA ILE A 144 -6.80 2.19 -8.04
C ILE A 144 -5.54 1.33 -8.12
N ALA A 145 -4.54 1.58 -7.26
CA ALA A 145 -3.20 1.03 -7.41
C ALA A 145 -2.66 1.33 -8.82
N PHE A 146 -2.11 0.35 -9.55
CA PHE A 146 -1.78 0.50 -10.97
C PHE A 146 -2.78 -0.18 -11.91
N ASN A 147 -4.04 -0.32 -11.48
CA ASN A 147 -5.12 -0.79 -12.34
C ASN A 147 -5.64 0.36 -13.22
N GLU A 148 -4.82 0.74 -14.21
CA GLU A 148 -5.12 1.78 -15.20
C GLU A 148 -6.34 1.44 -16.06
N PRO A 149 -6.99 2.43 -16.71
CA PRO A 149 -8.10 2.21 -17.63
C PRO A 149 -7.87 1.07 -18.63
N GLY A 150 -8.89 0.22 -18.81
CA GLY A 150 -8.80 -1.00 -19.61
C GLY A 150 -8.32 -2.24 -18.84
N SER A 151 -7.96 -2.11 -17.56
CA SER A 151 -7.73 -3.27 -16.69
C SER A 151 -9.02 -4.08 -16.49
N SER A 152 -8.89 -5.41 -16.43
CA SER A 152 -10.02 -6.30 -16.12
C SER A 152 -10.58 -6.03 -14.73
N LEU A 153 -11.91 -5.96 -14.62
CA LEU A 153 -12.65 -5.80 -13.36
C LEU A 153 -12.56 -7.01 -12.41
N VAL A 154 -12.03 -8.13 -12.89
CA VAL A 154 -11.77 -9.35 -12.10
C VAL A 154 -10.29 -9.74 -12.17
N SER A 155 -9.43 -8.73 -12.32
CA SER A 155 -7.98 -8.95 -12.41
C SER A 155 -7.40 -9.47 -11.10
N ARG A 156 -6.23 -10.10 -11.19
CA ARG A 156 -5.43 -10.54 -10.05
C ARG A 156 -4.13 -9.77 -9.97
N THR A 157 -3.37 -10.03 -8.91
CA THR A 157 -1.99 -9.53 -8.76
C THR A 157 -1.18 -9.90 -9.99
N ARG A 158 -0.57 -8.90 -10.64
CA ARG A 158 0.11 -9.07 -11.94
C ARG A 158 1.16 -8.01 -12.17
N LEU A 159 2.01 -8.26 -13.17
CA LEU A 159 2.81 -7.23 -13.78
C LEU A 159 1.92 -6.29 -14.61
N LYS A 160 2.24 -5.00 -14.55
CA LYS A 160 1.59 -3.95 -15.32
C LYS A 160 2.64 -3.02 -15.89
N THR A 161 2.67 -2.94 -17.22
CA THR A 161 3.36 -1.88 -17.94
C THR A 161 2.58 -0.59 -17.75
N LEU A 162 3.26 0.45 -17.27
CA LEU A 162 2.67 1.75 -17.01
C LEU A 162 2.36 2.49 -18.30
N ALA A 163 1.24 3.22 -18.33
CA ALA A 163 0.94 4.15 -19.40
C ALA A 163 1.95 5.32 -19.41
N LYS A 164 2.10 5.96 -20.57
CA LYS A 164 3.04 7.08 -20.76
C LYS A 164 2.73 8.23 -19.81
N GLU A 165 1.45 8.50 -19.57
CA GLU A 165 0.95 9.53 -18.67
C GLU A 165 1.42 9.27 -17.22
N THR A 166 1.34 8.00 -16.78
CA THR A 166 1.81 7.55 -15.47
C THR A 166 3.33 7.65 -15.34
N ILE A 167 4.07 7.32 -16.40
CA ILE A 167 5.53 7.49 -16.45
C ILE A 167 5.89 8.97 -16.30
N VAL A 168 5.23 9.87 -17.05
CA VAL A 168 5.47 11.32 -16.98
C VAL A 168 5.12 11.88 -15.60
N ALA A 169 3.99 11.46 -15.00
CA ALA A 169 3.60 11.87 -13.66
C ALA A 169 4.59 11.42 -12.57
N ASN A 170 5.22 10.25 -12.74
CA ASN A 170 6.20 9.71 -11.80
C ASN A 170 7.63 10.18 -12.07
N ALA A 171 7.95 10.64 -13.28
CA ALA A 171 9.30 11.08 -13.65
C ALA A 171 9.87 12.17 -12.72
N ARG A 172 9.00 13.00 -12.12
CA ARG A 172 9.37 14.01 -11.12
C ARG A 172 10.11 13.45 -9.89
N PHE A 173 9.94 12.15 -9.62
CA PHE A 173 10.60 11.44 -8.53
C PHE A 173 11.95 10.83 -8.95
N PHE A 174 12.24 10.77 -10.26
CA PHE A 174 13.43 10.17 -10.84
C PHE A 174 14.26 11.21 -11.61
N ASP A 175 14.45 12.39 -11.03
CA ASP A 175 15.21 13.51 -11.63
C ASP A 175 14.72 13.96 -13.01
N ASN A 176 13.45 13.66 -13.35
CA ASN A 176 12.86 13.83 -14.69
C ASN A 176 13.59 13.05 -15.80
N ASP A 177 14.37 12.04 -15.45
CA ASP A 177 15.07 11.19 -16.41
C ASP A 177 14.18 10.04 -16.89
N LEU A 178 13.62 10.23 -18.08
CA LEU A 178 12.81 9.24 -18.77
C LEU A 178 13.62 8.05 -19.31
N THR A 179 14.93 7.96 -19.08
CA THR A 179 15.77 6.82 -19.49
C THR A 179 15.98 5.78 -18.39
N GLN A 180 15.53 6.06 -17.15
CA GLN A 180 15.54 5.10 -16.04
C GLN A 180 14.45 4.02 -16.23
N LYS A 181 14.76 3.05 -17.10
CA LYS A 181 13.87 1.95 -17.55
C LYS A 181 13.24 1.07 -16.47
N PRO A 182 13.81 0.84 -15.26
CA PRO A 182 13.14 0.05 -14.23
C PRO A 182 11.78 0.64 -13.80
N ALA A 183 11.59 1.96 -13.91
CA ALA A 183 10.41 2.64 -13.39
C ALA A 183 9.10 2.43 -14.19
N TRP A 184 9.09 1.66 -15.28
CA TRP A 184 7.95 1.59 -16.22
C TRP A 184 7.12 0.31 -16.10
N VAL A 185 7.57 -0.64 -15.28
CA VAL A 185 6.82 -1.84 -14.97
C VAL A 185 6.63 -1.89 -13.46
N LYS A 186 5.39 -2.13 -13.05
CA LYS A 186 5.05 -2.35 -11.65
C LYS A 186 4.41 -3.70 -11.48
N ARG A 187 4.44 -4.20 -10.25
CA ARG A 187 3.45 -5.18 -9.82
C ARG A 187 2.38 -4.48 -9.03
N THR A 188 1.15 -4.93 -9.21
CA THR A 188 -0.02 -4.37 -8.56
C THR A 188 -0.98 -5.50 -8.22
N VAL A 189 -1.64 -5.39 -7.08
CA VAL A 189 -2.86 -6.16 -6.79
C VAL A 189 -3.93 -5.86 -7.83
N GLY A 190 -4.81 -6.84 -8.06
CA GLY A 190 -5.95 -6.72 -8.97
C GLY A 190 -7.11 -5.89 -8.40
N LEU A 191 -8.12 -5.67 -9.22
CA LEU A 191 -9.42 -5.08 -8.82
C LEU A 191 -10.31 -6.08 -8.07
#